data_AF-A0A7C5LE06-F1
#
_entry.id   AF-A0A7C5LE06-F1
#
_cell.length_a   1.000
_cell.length_b   1.000
_cell.length_c   1.000
_cell.angle_alpha   90.00
_cell.angle_beta   90.00
_cell.angle_gamma   90.00
#
_symmetry.space_group_name_H-M   'P 1'
#
loop_
_entity.id
_entity.type
_entity.pdbx_description
1 polymer ?
#
loop_
_entity_poly.entity_id
_entity_poly.type
_entity_poly.pdbx_seq_one_letter_code
_entity_poly.pdbx_strand_id
1 'polypeptide(L)'
;MAKSVKGVFLVCLLIAFAGFFSACNGEEGGGDGDVQEEDVLPEDIQHEDIRPEEVTVDEVPVEEDVVEVEAEDVTAEEIIDITVEEEVPACSTTPKACGDEISGSTTATGILDGYVCNGRPVDYMMSGGEDVYEFTPTSSGKVLLTLSYDTQSAGLVAFVLTGRCDPATCISSVYDVGVFDATAGTTYYIVVDTYREYPGAYTLTIDCTGANLEDCTNGTDDNNDDYIDCEDSQCMMVPPCFEPICDDNNDDDGDGRIDCADYDCFGAIACRGGSGDVGDPCARQDDCSSGQCITEADVGFPSGYCTVLNQDKDCTELACPAGSTCVELGWFGGPPSGCFTDCSSSSCRDAYECDTSDNTCWPACTANTQCTVTNYCNTERGRCEIHEFCNNTTDDDGDTFVDCEDPDCYFVAPDCYEEPTSLPGGDTCANVVALTLPDG
;
A
#
# COMPACT_ATOMS: atom_id res chain seq x y z
N MET A 1 6.86 40.40 -60.18
CA MET A 1 8.21 40.11 -60.71
C MET A 1 9.04 39.61 -59.53
N ALA A 2 9.10 38.28 -59.31
CA ALA A 2 10.29 37.41 -59.52
C ALA A 2 11.51 37.88 -58.69
N LYS A 3 12.15 37.15 -57.76
CA LYS A 3 12.56 35.72 -57.58
C LYS A 3 12.84 35.49 -56.06
N SER A 4 12.51 34.36 -55.42
CA SER A 4 13.21 33.03 -55.39
C SER A 4 14.56 33.06 -54.62
N VAL A 5 14.99 32.17 -53.70
CA VAL A 5 14.52 30.90 -53.07
C VAL A 5 15.59 30.43 -52.02
N LYS A 6 15.21 29.51 -51.11
CA LYS A 6 15.96 28.67 -50.10
C LYS A 6 16.28 29.31 -48.74
N GLY A 7 16.11 28.65 -47.57
CA GLY A 7 15.67 27.29 -47.23
C GLY A 7 16.13 26.93 -45.79
N VAL A 8 15.18 26.50 -44.94
CA VAL A 8 15.13 25.47 -43.85
C VAL A 8 16.47 25.08 -43.16
N PHE A 9 16.67 25.12 -41.82
CA PHE A 9 16.06 24.33 -40.72
C PHE A 9 16.21 25.11 -39.39
N LEU A 10 15.10 25.49 -38.73
CA LEU A 10 14.43 24.84 -37.58
C LEU A 10 15.31 24.74 -36.32
N VAL A 11 15.15 25.77 -35.50
CA VAL A 11 15.68 25.98 -34.15
C VAL A 11 14.58 25.60 -33.15
N CYS A 12 14.96 24.88 -32.09
CA CYS A 12 14.19 24.73 -30.85
C CYS A 12 13.64 26.09 -30.38
N LEU A 13 12.34 26.15 -30.12
CA LEU A 13 11.64 27.35 -29.68
C LEU A 13 10.55 26.90 -28.70
N LEU A 14 10.34 27.44 -27.50
CA LEU A 14 10.97 28.47 -26.66
C LEU A 14 10.17 28.48 -25.33
N ILE A 15 10.82 28.93 -24.24
CA ILE A 15 10.33 29.96 -23.25
C ILE A 15 9.20 29.53 -22.29
N ALA A 16 9.15 29.94 -21.02
CA ALA A 16 9.57 31.15 -20.28
C ALA A 16 9.80 30.78 -18.79
N PHE A 17 10.79 31.29 -18.04
CA PHE A 17 11.13 32.68 -17.61
C PHE A 17 10.53 33.09 -16.24
N ALA A 18 11.41 33.33 -15.27
CA ALA A 18 11.53 34.53 -14.40
C ALA A 18 12.33 34.13 -13.14
N GLY A 19 13.28 34.86 -12.56
CA GLY A 19 13.86 36.20 -12.74
C GLY A 19 14.72 36.47 -11.49
N PHE A 20 16.02 36.69 -11.62
CA PHE A 20 16.72 37.99 -11.56
C PHE A 20 17.30 38.38 -10.18
N PHE A 21 18.64 38.46 -10.13
CA PHE A 21 19.47 39.15 -9.12
C PHE A 21 20.38 40.15 -9.85
N SER A 22 20.41 41.42 -9.43
CA SER A 22 21.48 42.43 -9.55
C SER A 22 20.92 43.75 -8.97
N ALA A 23 21.62 44.66 -8.28
CA ALA A 23 23.02 45.02 -8.25
C ALA A 23 23.31 45.88 -6.99
N CYS A 24 24.58 45.97 -6.58
CA CYS A 24 25.33 47.23 -6.39
C CYS A 24 26.65 46.96 -5.66
N ASN A 25 27.78 47.28 -6.29
CA ASN A 25 28.92 47.86 -5.57
C ASN A 25 29.73 48.79 -6.48
N GLY A 26 30.14 49.93 -5.91
CA GLY A 26 30.92 50.96 -6.58
C GLY A 26 32.42 50.73 -6.44
N GLU A 27 33.09 50.87 -7.59
CA GLU A 27 34.36 51.54 -7.88
C GLU A 27 35.70 51.24 -7.16
N GLU A 28 36.64 50.91 -8.06
CA GLU A 28 38.07 51.25 -8.17
C GLU A 28 39.15 50.47 -7.37
N GLY A 29 40.10 49.90 -8.14
CA GLY A 29 41.52 49.90 -7.75
C GLY A 29 42.28 48.61 -8.03
N GLY A 30 42.90 48.50 -9.21
CA GLY A 30 43.70 47.37 -9.68
C GLY A 30 44.95 47.00 -8.87
N GLY A 31 45.53 45.85 -9.21
CA GLY A 31 46.90 45.48 -8.84
C GLY A 31 47.16 43.99 -8.80
N ASP A 32 48.02 43.52 -9.71
CA ASP A 32 48.61 42.18 -9.83
C ASP A 32 49.17 41.60 -8.52
N GLY A 33 49.28 40.27 -8.50
CA GLY A 33 50.52 39.64 -8.03
C GLY A 33 50.39 38.55 -6.98
N ASP A 34 50.55 37.32 -7.46
CA ASP A 34 51.40 36.26 -6.92
C ASP A 34 51.22 35.70 -5.50
N VAL A 35 50.78 34.44 -5.50
CA VAL A 35 51.39 33.21 -4.93
C VAL A 35 52.16 33.25 -3.59
N GLN A 36 51.95 32.15 -2.84
CA GLN A 36 52.79 31.55 -1.78
C GLN A 36 52.52 32.09 -0.38
N GLU A 37 52.53 31.32 0.70
CA GLU A 37 52.97 29.95 1.03
C GLU A 37 52.31 29.66 2.40
N GLU A 38 51.78 28.46 2.61
CA GLU A 38 52.32 27.45 3.53
C GLU A 38 52.28 27.75 5.04
N ASP A 39 51.74 26.74 5.72
CA ASP A 39 52.11 26.21 7.03
C ASP A 39 51.80 27.01 8.30
N VAL A 40 51.10 26.35 9.23
CA VAL A 40 51.70 25.72 10.42
C VAL A 40 50.55 25.27 11.35
N LEU A 41 50.36 23.96 11.47
CA LEU A 41 49.81 23.27 12.65
C LEU A 41 50.86 23.39 13.79
N PRO A 42 50.55 23.34 15.12
CA PRO A 42 49.78 22.23 15.73
C PRO A 42 49.09 22.47 17.10
N GLU A 43 48.40 21.41 17.56
CA GLU A 43 48.28 20.86 18.94
C GLU A 43 47.97 21.79 20.13
N ASP A 44 46.81 21.62 20.79
CA ASP A 44 46.64 20.73 21.96
C ASP A 44 45.38 21.04 22.82
N ILE A 45 44.61 19.96 23.07
CA ILE A 45 44.03 19.53 24.36
C ILE A 45 43.04 20.46 25.13
N GLN A 46 41.76 20.06 24.96
CA GLN A 46 40.74 19.72 25.98
C GLN A 46 39.91 20.74 26.79
N HIS A 47 38.64 20.32 26.86
CA HIS A 47 37.67 20.32 27.96
C HIS A 47 36.69 21.50 28.14
N GLU A 48 35.41 21.10 28.04
CA GLU A 48 34.20 21.57 28.73
C GLU A 48 33.59 22.96 28.44
N ASP A 49 32.44 22.88 27.75
CA ASP A 49 31.11 23.29 28.22
C ASP A 49 30.87 24.79 28.51
N ILE A 50 30.33 25.51 27.53
CA ILE A 50 29.69 26.82 27.71
C ILE A 50 28.49 26.96 26.74
N ARG A 51 27.30 27.23 27.32
CA ARG A 51 26.05 27.66 26.65
C ARG A 51 26.23 28.97 25.87
N PRO A 52 25.49 29.21 24.77
CA PRO A 52 25.29 30.58 24.28
C PRO A 52 23.91 31.13 24.66
N GLU A 53 23.95 32.41 25.04
CA GLU A 53 22.82 33.32 25.21
C GLU A 53 22.20 33.73 23.86
N GLU A 54 20.91 34.05 23.98
CA GLU A 54 19.98 34.88 23.22
C GLU A 54 20.41 35.57 21.90
N VAL A 55 19.53 35.45 20.89
CA VAL A 55 19.34 36.44 19.82
C VAL A 55 17.85 36.71 19.66
N THR A 56 17.48 37.97 19.86
CA THR A 56 16.16 38.58 19.71
C THR A 56 15.77 38.78 18.24
N VAL A 57 14.47 38.69 17.92
CA VAL A 57 13.92 39.20 16.65
C VAL A 57 12.73 40.10 16.96
N ASP A 58 12.79 41.32 16.42
CA ASP A 58 11.85 42.43 16.57
C ASP A 58 10.44 42.14 16.02
N GLU A 59 9.44 42.65 16.72
CA GLU A 59 8.02 42.65 16.35
C GLU A 59 7.64 43.78 15.38
N VAL A 60 6.60 43.54 14.57
CA VAL A 60 5.81 44.56 13.86
C VAL A 60 4.32 44.27 14.14
N PRO A 61 3.47 45.30 14.36
CA PRO A 61 2.37 45.24 15.31
C PRO A 61 1.01 44.89 14.69
N VAL A 62 0.08 44.42 15.52
CA VAL A 62 -1.35 44.37 15.21
C VAL A 62 -2.08 45.20 16.26
N GLU A 63 -2.92 46.12 15.80
CA GLU A 63 -3.56 47.16 16.61
C GLU A 63 -4.64 46.66 17.57
N GLU A 64 -4.88 47.52 18.56
CA GLU A 64 -5.66 47.40 19.78
C GLU A 64 -7.16 47.07 19.59
N ASP A 65 -7.69 46.31 20.55
CA ASP A 65 -8.92 46.67 21.27
C ASP A 65 -8.91 45.92 22.62
N VAL A 66 -8.22 46.49 23.62
CA VAL A 66 -8.31 46.02 25.01
C VAL A 66 -9.22 46.98 25.77
N VAL A 67 -10.41 46.51 26.11
CA VAL A 67 -11.26 47.16 27.11
C VAL A 67 -10.65 46.85 28.48
N GLU A 68 -10.01 47.84 29.11
CA GLU A 68 -9.62 47.76 30.51
C GLU A 68 -10.87 47.70 31.40
N VAL A 69 -11.02 46.61 32.14
CA VAL A 69 -11.94 46.53 33.28
C VAL A 69 -11.10 46.51 34.54
N GLU A 70 -11.16 47.61 35.31
CA GLU A 70 -10.47 47.73 36.58
C GLU A 70 -11.02 46.70 37.59
N ALA A 71 -10.11 45.94 38.20
CA ALA A 71 -10.46 44.92 39.19
C ALA A 71 -10.82 45.58 40.53
N GLU A 72 -12.12 45.72 40.80
CA GLU A 72 -12.63 45.87 42.16
C GLU A 72 -13.33 44.57 42.60
N ASP A 73 -12.72 43.94 43.60
CA ASP A 73 -13.33 43.13 44.68
C ASP A 73 -14.38 42.08 44.28
N VAL A 74 -13.94 40.85 43.98
CA VAL A 74 -14.81 39.66 43.96
C VAL A 74 -14.29 38.64 44.97
N THR A 75 -15.09 38.42 46.02
CA THR A 75 -14.86 37.43 47.06
C THR A 75 -14.85 36.01 46.50
N ALA A 76 -13.98 35.16 47.03
CA ALA A 76 -13.83 33.75 46.66
C ALA A 76 -15.10 32.93 46.98
N GLU A 77 -16.08 32.96 46.08
CA GLU A 77 -17.18 31.99 46.02
C GLU A 77 -17.90 32.00 44.66
N GLU A 78 -17.16 32.14 43.54
CA GLU A 78 -17.71 31.81 42.22
C GLU A 78 -16.56 31.51 41.24
N ILE A 79 -16.00 30.30 41.34
CA ILE A 79 -15.30 29.72 40.20
C ILE A 79 -16.41 29.22 39.29
N ILE A 80 -16.71 29.97 38.24
CA ILE A 80 -17.51 29.44 37.14
C ILE A 80 -16.67 28.34 36.52
N ASP A 81 -17.04 27.10 36.84
CA ASP A 81 -16.54 25.91 36.18
C ASP A 81 -17.03 25.96 34.74
N ILE A 82 -16.22 26.56 33.86
CA ILE A 82 -16.38 26.40 32.41
C ILE A 82 -15.77 25.04 32.09
N THR A 83 -16.47 23.97 32.48
CA THR A 83 -16.47 22.77 31.66
C THR A 83 -17.11 23.19 30.34
N VAL A 84 -16.29 23.41 29.32
CA VAL A 84 -16.77 23.21 27.96
C VAL A 84 -17.07 21.72 27.90
N GLU A 85 -18.30 21.33 28.28
CA GLU A 85 -18.88 20.12 27.71
C GLU A 85 -18.92 20.42 26.23
N GLU A 86 -17.90 19.96 25.52
CA GLU A 86 -17.94 19.85 24.07
C GLU A 86 -19.23 19.06 23.81
N GLU A 87 -20.27 19.73 23.31
CA GLU A 87 -21.54 19.12 22.97
C GLU A 87 -21.25 18.16 21.80
N VAL A 88 -20.79 16.96 22.15
CA VAL A 88 -20.69 15.83 21.24
C VAL A 88 -22.09 15.70 20.64
N PRO A 89 -22.25 15.73 19.31
CA PRO A 89 -23.56 15.61 18.71
C PRO A 89 -24.21 14.33 19.25
N ALA A 90 -25.25 14.50 20.05
CA ALA A 90 -25.93 13.37 20.65
C ALA A 90 -26.50 12.53 19.51
N CYS A 91 -25.91 11.37 19.26
CA CYS A 91 -26.49 10.41 18.34
C CYS A 91 -27.93 10.16 18.76
N SER A 92 -28.85 10.24 17.81
CA SER A 92 -30.24 9.86 18.05
C SER A 92 -30.29 8.34 18.16
N THR A 93 -30.28 7.82 19.38
CA THR A 93 -30.25 6.37 19.61
C THR A 93 -31.63 5.77 19.80
N THR A 94 -31.77 4.50 19.42
CA THR A 94 -32.92 3.67 19.79
C THR A 94 -32.45 2.53 20.70
N PRO A 95 -32.98 2.39 21.94
CA PRO A 95 -32.60 1.30 22.83
C PRO A 95 -32.98 -0.08 22.28
N LYS A 96 -32.08 -1.05 22.44
CA LYS A 96 -32.19 -2.44 22.01
C LYS A 96 -31.71 -3.41 23.08
N ALA A 97 -32.15 -4.66 22.97
CA ALA A 97 -31.85 -5.74 23.88
C ALA A 97 -31.48 -7.03 23.13
N CYS A 98 -30.95 -7.99 23.88
CA CYS A 98 -30.69 -9.33 23.37
C CYS A 98 -31.98 -9.98 22.84
N GLY A 99 -31.89 -10.62 21.68
CA GLY A 99 -32.98 -11.26 20.96
C GLY A 99 -33.77 -10.33 20.03
N ASP A 100 -33.38 -9.05 19.92
CA ASP A 100 -34.03 -8.13 18.99
C ASP A 100 -33.66 -8.44 17.53
N GLU A 101 -34.67 -8.46 16.67
CA GLU A 101 -34.55 -8.41 15.21
C GLU A 101 -35.05 -7.04 14.75
N ILE A 102 -34.21 -6.30 14.03
CA ILE A 102 -34.38 -4.88 13.76
C ILE A 102 -34.38 -4.67 12.25
N SER A 103 -35.46 -4.14 11.70
CA SER A 103 -35.46 -3.66 10.31
C SER A 103 -35.17 -2.16 10.28
N GLY A 104 -34.18 -1.75 9.49
CA GLY A 104 -33.72 -0.36 9.37
C GLY A 104 -33.34 0.04 7.93
N SER A 105 -32.88 1.28 7.75
CA SER A 105 -32.50 1.81 6.43
C SER A 105 -31.54 2.99 6.53
N THR A 106 -30.38 2.89 5.88
CA THR A 106 -29.30 3.91 5.85
C THR A 106 -29.57 5.08 4.90
N THR A 107 -30.84 5.38 4.64
CA THR A 107 -31.29 6.45 3.71
C THR A 107 -31.33 7.84 4.34
N ALA A 108 -31.08 7.95 5.64
CA ALA A 108 -31.08 9.21 6.37
C ALA A 108 -29.81 10.04 6.06
N THR A 109 -29.71 11.24 6.63
CA THR A 109 -28.47 12.02 6.60
C THR A 109 -27.50 11.51 7.65
N GLY A 110 -26.26 11.23 7.27
CA GLY A 110 -25.23 10.82 8.21
C GLY A 110 -24.51 11.94 8.92
N ILE A 111 -24.06 11.63 10.12
CA ILE A 111 -23.34 12.46 11.08
C ILE A 111 -22.09 11.75 11.66
N LEU A 112 -22.00 10.41 11.52
CA LEU A 112 -20.85 9.60 11.92
C LEU A 112 -20.08 9.14 10.69
N ASP A 113 -18.80 9.51 10.63
CA ASP A 113 -17.89 9.15 9.53
C ASP A 113 -16.53 8.73 10.12
N GLY A 114 -15.75 7.95 9.35
CA GLY A 114 -14.32 7.72 9.64
C GLY A 114 -14.06 6.83 10.86
N TYR A 115 -14.66 5.64 10.89
CA TYR A 115 -14.50 4.67 11.97
C TYR A 115 -13.06 4.19 12.14
N VAL A 116 -12.63 4.04 13.40
CA VAL A 116 -11.33 3.46 13.77
C VAL A 116 -11.59 2.29 14.71
N CYS A 117 -11.72 1.08 14.16
CA CYS A 117 -12.01 -0.12 14.93
C CYS A 117 -10.71 -0.81 15.34
N ASN A 118 -10.56 -1.08 16.63
CA ASN A 118 -9.35 -1.71 17.19
C ASN A 118 -8.04 -1.01 16.79
N GLY A 119 -8.08 0.33 16.70
CA GLY A 119 -6.93 1.16 16.32
C GLY A 119 -6.59 1.17 14.84
N ARG A 120 -7.40 0.52 13.99
CA ARG A 120 -7.23 0.51 12.52
C ARG A 120 -8.37 1.30 11.87
N PRO A 121 -8.06 2.25 10.97
CA PRO A 121 -9.08 2.88 10.14
C PRO A 121 -9.79 1.81 9.32
N VAL A 122 -11.12 1.77 9.41
CA VAL A 122 -11.97 0.98 8.50
C VAL A 122 -12.36 1.91 7.36
N ASP A 123 -12.28 1.40 6.14
CA ASP A 123 -12.35 2.10 4.85
C ASP A 123 -12.98 3.51 4.85
N TYR A 124 -12.26 4.50 4.30
CA TYR A 124 -12.46 5.94 4.49
C TYR A 124 -13.75 6.53 3.87
N MET A 125 -14.63 5.71 3.33
CA MET A 125 -15.78 6.16 2.53
C MET A 125 -17.15 5.80 3.13
N MET A 126 -17.20 5.15 4.30
CA MET A 126 -18.43 4.95 5.08
C MET A 126 -18.93 6.31 5.57
N SER A 127 -19.78 6.91 4.74
CA SER A 127 -20.26 8.29 4.85
C SER A 127 -21.70 8.46 4.37
N GLY A 128 -22.42 7.33 4.42
CA GLY A 128 -23.83 7.23 4.12
C GLY A 128 -24.69 7.80 5.22
N GLY A 129 -25.96 7.41 5.23
CA GLY A 129 -26.77 7.64 6.42
C GLY A 129 -26.60 6.49 7.38
N GLU A 130 -26.58 6.76 8.66
CA GLU A 130 -26.50 5.72 9.68
C GLU A 130 -27.72 5.65 10.58
N ASP A 131 -27.98 4.45 11.08
CA ASP A 131 -28.91 4.18 12.17
C ASP A 131 -28.09 3.79 13.40
N VAL A 132 -28.37 4.43 14.54
CA VAL A 132 -27.66 4.18 15.80
C VAL A 132 -28.58 3.51 16.83
N TYR A 133 -28.15 2.36 17.33
CA TYR A 133 -28.83 1.60 18.37
C TYR A 133 -28.03 1.62 19.65
N GLU A 134 -28.70 1.90 20.77
CA GLU A 134 -28.10 1.79 22.09
C GLU A 134 -28.38 0.40 22.66
N PHE A 135 -27.35 -0.31 23.11
CA PHE A 135 -27.44 -1.67 23.59
C PHE A 135 -26.72 -1.82 24.93
N THR A 136 -27.43 -2.28 25.96
CA THR A 136 -26.88 -2.51 27.30
C THR A 136 -27.25 -3.92 27.76
N PRO A 137 -26.31 -4.89 27.68
CA PRO A 137 -26.60 -6.28 28.01
C PRO A 137 -26.80 -6.46 29.52
N THR A 138 -27.67 -7.41 29.89
CA THR A 138 -27.92 -7.75 31.30
C THR A 138 -26.96 -8.82 31.85
N SER A 139 -26.23 -9.49 30.97
CA SER A 139 -25.23 -10.52 31.29
C SER A 139 -23.97 -10.30 30.45
N SER A 140 -22.79 -10.54 31.03
CA SER A 140 -21.52 -10.50 30.29
C SER A 140 -21.39 -11.76 29.45
N GLY A 141 -20.80 -11.64 28.26
CA GLY A 141 -20.60 -12.75 27.33
C GLY A 141 -20.41 -12.28 25.91
N LYS A 142 -20.32 -13.23 24.97
CA LYS A 142 -20.27 -12.95 23.54
C LYS A 142 -21.65 -12.53 23.04
N VAL A 143 -21.67 -11.49 22.22
CA VAL A 143 -22.86 -11.02 21.51
C VAL A 143 -22.59 -11.18 20.02
N LEU A 144 -23.45 -11.95 19.36
CA LEU A 144 -23.46 -12.17 17.93
C LEU A 144 -24.38 -11.14 17.27
N LEU A 145 -23.85 -10.44 16.29
CA LEU A 145 -24.60 -9.55 15.41
C LEU A 145 -24.68 -10.18 14.02
N THR A 146 -25.88 -10.26 13.47
CA THR A 146 -26.12 -10.70 12.10
C THR A 146 -26.75 -9.57 11.33
N LEU A 147 -26.05 -9.10 10.29
CA LEU A 147 -26.49 -8.03 9.39
C LEU A 147 -26.87 -8.66 8.04
N SER A 148 -28.14 -8.52 7.65
CA SER A 148 -28.67 -9.04 6.40
C SER A 148 -29.24 -7.92 5.54
N TYR A 149 -28.90 -7.92 4.25
CA TYR A 149 -29.30 -6.90 3.29
C TYR A 149 -29.38 -7.47 1.87
N ASP A 150 -30.11 -6.80 0.97
CA ASP A 150 -30.17 -7.20 -0.44
C ASP A 150 -28.89 -6.75 -1.18
N THR A 151 -28.53 -7.48 -2.24
CA THR A 151 -27.40 -7.24 -3.14
C THR A 151 -27.31 -5.83 -3.74
N GLN A 152 -28.43 -5.10 -3.76
CA GLN A 152 -28.48 -3.69 -4.19
C GLN A 152 -27.94 -2.71 -3.13
N SER A 153 -27.77 -3.16 -1.89
CA SER A 153 -27.25 -2.42 -0.74
C SER A 153 -25.80 -2.79 -0.41
N ALA A 154 -25.01 -3.11 -1.45
CA ALA A 154 -23.60 -3.52 -1.28
C ALA A 154 -22.82 -2.45 -0.49
N GLY A 155 -22.20 -2.87 0.61
CA GLY A 155 -21.36 -1.99 1.45
C GLY A 155 -21.97 -1.55 2.78
N LEU A 156 -23.08 -2.14 3.21
CA LEU A 156 -23.57 -2.00 4.58
C LEU A 156 -22.62 -2.67 5.58
N VAL A 157 -22.30 -1.96 6.66
CA VAL A 157 -21.45 -2.47 7.76
C VAL A 157 -22.04 -2.01 9.08
N ALA A 158 -22.07 -2.91 10.07
CA ALA A 158 -22.41 -2.57 11.44
C ALA A 158 -21.14 -2.39 12.29
N PHE A 159 -21.01 -1.25 12.96
CA PHE A 159 -19.92 -0.91 13.86
C PHE A 159 -20.39 -0.98 15.32
N VAL A 160 -19.54 -1.48 16.21
CA VAL A 160 -19.80 -1.50 17.65
C VAL A 160 -18.87 -0.51 18.33
N LEU A 161 -19.46 0.52 18.94
CA LEU A 161 -18.76 1.56 19.70
C LEU A 161 -18.98 1.33 21.20
N THR A 162 -18.01 1.74 22.02
CA THR A 162 -18.08 1.60 23.48
C THR A 162 -17.98 2.94 24.20
N GLY A 163 -18.77 3.09 25.27
CA GLY A 163 -18.70 4.24 26.17
C GLY A 163 -19.43 5.50 25.67
N ARG A 164 -19.23 5.89 24.41
CA ARG A 164 -19.96 7.00 23.77
C ARG A 164 -20.16 6.75 22.28
N CYS A 165 -21.03 7.53 21.66
CA CYS A 165 -21.24 7.48 20.21
C CYS A 165 -20.17 8.29 19.48
N ASP A 166 -18.99 7.71 19.34
CA ASP A 166 -17.81 8.30 18.71
C ASP A 166 -17.12 7.25 17.81
N PRO A 167 -16.94 7.49 16.50
CA PRO A 167 -16.34 6.53 15.58
C PRO A 167 -14.92 6.08 15.98
N ALA A 168 -14.20 6.89 16.77
CA ALA A 168 -12.89 6.54 17.31
C ALA A 168 -12.94 5.51 18.46
N THR A 169 -14.11 5.25 19.02
CA THR A 169 -14.33 4.27 20.09
C THR A 169 -14.81 2.92 19.58
N CYS A 170 -14.65 2.67 18.27
CA CYS A 170 -15.05 1.41 17.67
C CYS A 170 -14.19 0.24 18.17
N ILE A 171 -14.86 -0.85 18.55
CA ILE A 171 -14.25 -2.10 19.01
C ILE A 171 -14.53 -3.28 18.06
N SER A 172 -15.48 -3.14 17.14
CA SER A 172 -15.81 -4.20 16.17
C SER A 172 -16.49 -3.64 14.93
N SER A 173 -16.21 -4.23 13.77
CA SER A 173 -16.91 -4.02 12.50
C SER A 173 -17.50 -5.35 12.02
N VAL A 174 -18.73 -5.32 11.49
CA VAL A 174 -19.54 -6.50 11.16
C VAL A 174 -20.10 -6.31 9.76
N TYR A 175 -19.71 -7.18 8.82
CA TYR A 175 -20.16 -7.12 7.43
C TYR A 175 -21.44 -7.94 7.24
N ASP A 176 -21.36 -9.25 7.50
CA ASP A 176 -22.51 -10.15 7.45
C ASP A 176 -22.80 -10.72 8.84
N VAL A 177 -21.75 -11.25 9.48
CA VAL A 177 -21.80 -11.76 10.84
C VAL A 177 -20.59 -11.28 11.62
N GLY A 178 -20.76 -11.00 12.91
CA GLY A 178 -19.66 -10.56 13.76
C GLY A 178 -19.97 -10.69 15.24
N VAL A 179 -18.91 -10.86 16.02
CA VAL A 179 -18.99 -11.17 17.44
C VAL A 179 -18.17 -10.18 18.25
N PHE A 180 -18.71 -9.71 19.36
CA PHE A 180 -17.96 -8.91 20.33
C PHE A 180 -18.21 -9.36 21.76
N ASP A 181 -17.22 -9.18 22.63
CA ASP A 181 -17.35 -9.46 24.05
C ASP A 181 -18.01 -8.27 24.77
N ALA A 182 -19.19 -8.52 25.34
CA ALA A 182 -19.98 -7.51 26.03
C ALA A 182 -19.93 -7.70 27.55
N THR A 183 -19.88 -6.60 28.29
CA THR A 183 -19.92 -6.60 29.77
C THR A 183 -21.30 -6.16 30.25
N ALA A 184 -21.87 -6.92 31.20
CA ALA A 184 -23.16 -6.60 31.80
C ALA A 184 -23.20 -5.17 32.35
N GLY A 185 -24.20 -4.40 31.94
CA GLY A 185 -24.41 -3.01 32.38
C GLY A 185 -23.52 -1.96 31.70
N THR A 186 -22.61 -2.35 30.80
CA THR A 186 -21.88 -1.41 29.93
C THR A 186 -22.74 -1.06 28.73
N THR A 187 -22.87 0.23 28.42
CA THR A 187 -23.58 0.68 27.21
C THR A 187 -22.68 0.62 25.99
N TYR A 188 -23.19 0.01 24.92
CA TYR A 188 -22.60 -0.05 23.59
C TYR A 188 -23.51 0.67 22.60
N TYR A 189 -22.92 1.17 21.51
CA TYR A 189 -23.65 1.75 20.39
C TYR A 189 -23.38 0.91 19.14
N ILE A 190 -24.44 0.34 18.57
CA ILE A 190 -24.37 -0.41 17.31
C ILE A 190 -24.81 0.54 16.21
N VAL A 191 -23.90 0.86 15.30
CA VAL A 191 -24.12 1.80 14.20
C VAL A 191 -24.16 1.02 12.91
N VAL A 192 -25.29 1.03 12.20
CA VAL A 192 -25.36 0.47 10.85
C VAL A 192 -25.18 1.60 9.86
N ASP A 193 -24.12 1.51 9.06
CA ASP A 193 -23.69 2.54 8.13
C ASP A 193 -23.37 1.93 6.76
N THR A 194 -23.12 2.78 5.77
CA THR A 194 -22.84 2.41 4.38
C THR A 194 -22.04 3.49 3.68
N TYR A 195 -21.66 3.24 2.43
CA TYR A 195 -21.17 4.27 1.53
C TYR A 195 -22.30 5.21 1.08
N ARG A 196 -21.98 6.50 0.92
CA ARG A 196 -22.94 7.55 0.55
C ARG A 196 -23.79 7.27 -0.70
N GLU A 197 -23.24 6.52 -1.64
CA GLU A 197 -23.87 6.20 -2.92
C GLU A 197 -24.76 4.94 -2.86
N TYR A 198 -24.67 4.17 -1.77
CA TYR A 198 -25.32 2.87 -1.62
C TYR A 198 -26.18 2.78 -0.33
N PRO A 199 -27.12 3.73 -0.08
CA PRO A 199 -28.07 3.58 1.01
C PRO A 199 -28.98 2.37 0.77
N GLY A 200 -29.31 1.66 1.83
CA GLY A 200 -29.97 0.37 1.73
C GLY A 200 -30.80 0.00 2.96
N ALA A 201 -31.82 -0.81 2.73
CA ALA A 201 -32.56 -1.45 3.81
C ALA A 201 -31.81 -2.68 4.32
N TYR A 202 -31.93 -2.96 5.62
CA TYR A 202 -31.26 -4.08 6.27
C TYR A 202 -32.12 -4.68 7.39
N THR A 203 -31.73 -5.87 7.82
CA THR A 203 -32.18 -6.53 9.05
C THR A 203 -30.97 -6.82 9.92
N LEU A 204 -30.97 -6.32 11.16
CA LEU A 204 -29.94 -6.55 12.16
C LEU A 204 -30.52 -7.41 13.30
N THR A 205 -29.86 -8.51 13.63
CA THR A 205 -30.21 -9.38 14.77
C THR A 205 -29.14 -9.27 15.86
N ILE A 206 -29.57 -9.20 17.12
CA ILE A 206 -28.68 -9.19 18.28
C ILE A 206 -28.90 -10.46 19.10
N ASP A 207 -28.00 -11.44 19.01
CA ASP A 207 -28.07 -12.68 19.78
C ASP A 207 -27.02 -12.72 20.89
N CYS A 208 -27.47 -12.91 22.13
CA CYS A 208 -26.61 -13.03 23.31
C CYS A 208 -26.59 -14.44 23.91
N THR A 209 -27.27 -15.39 23.27
CA THR A 209 -27.37 -16.78 23.76
C THR A 209 -26.17 -17.62 23.35
N GLY A 210 -25.47 -17.21 22.30
CA GLY A 210 -24.41 -18.00 21.67
C GLY A 210 -24.92 -19.29 21.03
N ALA A 211 -26.24 -19.46 20.88
CA ALA A 211 -26.84 -20.68 20.31
C ALA A 211 -26.64 -20.78 18.80
N ASN A 212 -26.25 -19.69 18.15
CA ASN A 212 -25.91 -19.62 16.74
C ASN A 212 -24.44 -19.22 16.54
N LEU A 213 -23.59 -19.44 17.55
CA LEU A 213 -22.14 -19.27 17.42
C LEU A 213 -21.53 -20.61 17.05
N GLU A 214 -20.71 -20.60 16.00
CA GLU A 214 -19.90 -21.73 15.60
C GLU A 214 -18.79 -22.00 16.63
N ASP A 215 -18.57 -23.28 17.00
CA ASP A 215 -17.34 -23.71 17.66
C ASP A 215 -16.36 -24.18 16.59
N CYS A 216 -15.49 -23.25 16.21
CA CYS A 216 -14.57 -23.32 15.07
C CYS A 216 -13.51 -24.44 15.09
N THR A 217 -13.62 -25.47 15.94
CA THR A 217 -12.59 -26.52 16.10
C THR A 217 -13.11 -27.92 16.30
N ASN A 218 -14.43 -28.14 16.27
CA ASN A 218 -15.01 -29.38 16.74
C ASN A 218 -15.46 -30.33 15.61
N GLY A 219 -15.29 -29.92 14.34
CA GLY A 219 -15.62 -30.74 13.18
C GLY A 219 -17.13 -30.83 12.92
N THR A 220 -17.93 -29.96 13.52
CA THR A 220 -19.38 -29.95 13.39
C THR A 220 -19.92 -28.56 13.16
N ASP A 221 -20.87 -28.44 12.24
CA ASP A 221 -21.69 -27.26 12.03
C ASP A 221 -22.61 -27.06 13.26
N ASP A 222 -22.19 -26.20 14.19
CA ASP A 222 -22.88 -25.94 15.46
C ASP A 222 -24.06 -24.99 15.27
N ASN A 223 -23.95 -24.05 14.33
CA ASN A 223 -25.00 -23.08 14.05
C ASN A 223 -26.03 -23.56 12.99
N ASN A 224 -25.79 -24.71 12.38
CA ASN A 224 -26.60 -25.38 11.35
C ASN A 224 -26.81 -24.55 10.06
N ASP A 225 -25.78 -23.84 9.59
CA ASP A 225 -25.82 -23.06 8.35
C ASP A 225 -25.15 -23.75 7.14
N ASP A 226 -24.84 -25.05 7.27
CA ASP A 226 -24.15 -25.94 6.33
C ASP A 226 -22.65 -25.67 6.15
N TYR A 227 -22.06 -24.76 6.95
CA TYR A 227 -20.61 -24.53 7.01
C TYR A 227 -20.05 -25.12 8.31
N ILE A 228 -18.83 -25.68 8.26
CA ILE A 228 -18.21 -26.37 9.40
C ILE A 228 -16.90 -25.66 9.73
N ASP A 229 -16.68 -25.37 11.02
CA ASP A 229 -15.44 -24.81 11.55
C ASP A 229 -14.94 -23.60 10.73
N CYS A 230 -13.72 -23.61 10.19
CA CYS A 230 -13.13 -22.51 9.44
C CYS A 230 -13.77 -22.26 8.06
N GLU A 231 -14.62 -23.17 7.58
CA GLU A 231 -15.45 -22.90 6.40
C GLU A 231 -16.64 -21.98 6.74
N ASP A 232 -16.91 -21.76 8.04
CA ASP A 232 -17.95 -20.85 8.53
C ASP A 232 -17.45 -19.40 8.63
N SER A 233 -18.24 -18.48 8.07
CA SER A 233 -18.00 -17.03 8.11
C SER A 233 -17.85 -16.45 9.52
N GLN A 234 -18.44 -17.08 10.54
CA GLN A 234 -18.34 -16.71 11.95
C GLN A 234 -16.94 -17.02 12.53
N CYS A 235 -16.17 -17.85 11.85
CA CYS A 235 -14.85 -18.31 12.28
C CYS A 235 -13.67 -17.53 11.70
N MET A 236 -13.92 -16.65 10.71
CA MET A 236 -12.94 -15.86 9.94
C MET A 236 -11.92 -15.01 10.73
N MET A 237 -12.02 -14.94 12.07
CA MET A 237 -11.13 -14.14 12.94
C MET A 237 -10.87 -14.82 14.29
N VAL A 238 -11.20 -16.10 14.44
CA VAL A 238 -11.02 -16.83 15.70
C VAL A 238 -9.64 -17.48 15.63
N PRO A 239 -8.85 -17.51 16.72
CA PRO A 239 -7.48 -18.06 16.72
C PRO A 239 -7.25 -19.45 16.09
N PRO A 240 -8.21 -20.39 16.06
CA PRO A 240 -8.03 -21.65 15.34
C PRO A 240 -8.30 -21.58 13.82
N CYS A 241 -8.71 -20.44 13.28
CA CYS A 241 -8.94 -20.21 11.84
C CYS A 241 -8.23 -18.93 11.40
N PHE A 242 -7.07 -18.67 12.01
CA PHE A 242 -6.22 -17.54 11.75
C PHE A 242 -4.80 -17.94 12.13
N GLU A 243 -3.92 -18.10 11.15
CA GLU A 243 -2.49 -18.37 11.32
C GLU A 243 -1.80 -17.25 12.14
N PRO A 244 -1.54 -17.46 13.45
CA PRO A 244 -1.00 -16.41 14.30
C PRO A 244 0.51 -16.27 14.19
N ILE A 245 1.23 -17.26 13.63
CA ILE A 245 2.69 -17.30 13.52
C ILE A 245 3.13 -17.70 12.09
N CYS A 246 3.14 -16.70 11.22
CA CYS A 246 3.51 -16.85 9.80
C CYS A 246 4.99 -17.15 9.46
N ASP A 247 5.80 -17.61 10.42
CA ASP A 247 7.24 -17.89 10.22
C ASP A 247 7.83 -19.04 11.06
N ASP A 248 7.00 -19.92 11.61
CA ASP A 248 7.45 -20.99 12.51
C ASP A 248 7.43 -22.40 11.91
N ASN A 249 7.09 -22.51 10.62
CA ASN A 249 7.02 -23.76 9.87
C ASN A 249 5.92 -24.72 10.33
N ASN A 250 4.93 -24.24 11.08
CA ASN A 250 3.74 -25.00 11.46
C ASN A 250 2.49 -24.48 10.74
N ASP A 251 1.47 -25.31 10.79
CA ASP A 251 0.10 -25.04 10.37
C ASP A 251 -0.65 -24.82 11.68
N ASP A 252 -0.58 -23.60 12.22
CA ASP A 252 -1.04 -23.29 13.58
C ASP A 252 -2.57 -23.12 13.63
N ASP A 253 -3.22 -22.88 12.49
CA ASP A 253 -4.68 -22.89 12.34
C ASP A 253 -5.24 -24.23 11.80
N GLY A 254 -4.39 -25.09 11.25
CA GLY A 254 -4.77 -26.46 10.88
C GLY A 254 -5.52 -26.57 9.56
N ASP A 255 -5.48 -25.54 8.71
CA ASP A 255 -6.17 -25.51 7.41
C ASP A 255 -5.40 -26.29 6.31
N GLY A 256 -4.18 -26.75 6.62
CA GLY A 256 -3.31 -27.52 5.74
C GLY A 256 -2.30 -26.68 4.95
N ARG A 257 -2.27 -25.36 5.17
CA ARG A 257 -1.25 -24.43 4.67
C ARG A 257 -0.32 -24.05 5.84
N ILE A 258 0.84 -23.50 5.49
CA ILE A 258 1.93 -23.27 6.45
C ILE A 258 2.55 -21.92 6.12
N ASP A 259 2.77 -21.07 7.12
CA ASP A 259 3.46 -19.79 7.03
C ASP A 259 2.95 -18.91 5.86
N CYS A 260 3.84 -18.35 5.04
CA CYS A 260 3.48 -17.52 3.90
C CYS A 260 2.82 -18.26 2.72
N ALA A 261 2.71 -19.59 2.78
CA ALA A 261 1.84 -20.33 1.86
C ALA A 261 0.37 -20.31 2.32
N ASP A 262 0.13 -19.85 3.55
CA ASP A 262 -1.17 -19.57 4.12
C ASP A 262 -1.73 -18.23 3.63
N TYR A 263 -3.04 -18.19 3.35
CA TYR A 263 -3.71 -16.95 2.97
C TYR A 263 -3.97 -16.03 4.16
N ASP A 264 -4.04 -16.57 5.38
CA ASP A 264 -4.24 -15.79 6.60
C ASP A 264 -2.98 -14.99 6.98
N CYS A 265 -1.84 -15.41 6.45
CA CYS A 265 -0.58 -14.68 6.49
C CYS A 265 -0.46 -13.54 5.47
N PHE A 266 -1.51 -13.26 4.70
CA PHE A 266 -1.50 -12.20 3.71
C PHE A 266 -1.25 -10.83 4.36
N GLY A 267 -0.07 -10.26 4.07
CA GLY A 267 0.36 -8.96 4.59
C GLY A 267 1.09 -9.02 5.94
N ALA A 268 1.28 -10.20 6.53
CA ALA A 268 2.13 -10.42 7.69
C ALA A 268 3.56 -9.94 7.41
N ILE A 269 4.22 -9.32 8.41
CA ILE A 269 5.58 -8.78 8.25
C ILE A 269 6.57 -9.91 7.92
N ALA A 270 6.37 -11.09 8.48
CA ALA A 270 7.11 -12.32 8.16
C ALA A 270 7.09 -12.66 6.66
N CYS A 271 5.99 -12.33 5.98
CA CYS A 271 5.78 -12.61 4.56
C CYS A 271 6.08 -11.43 3.64
N ARG A 272 6.68 -10.35 4.17
CA ARG A 272 7.09 -9.15 3.41
C ARG A 272 8.56 -9.14 3.01
N GLY A 273 9.25 -10.28 3.09
CA GLY A 273 10.61 -10.43 2.59
C GLY A 273 10.95 -11.89 2.48
N GLY A 274 11.02 -12.40 1.25
CA GLY A 274 11.47 -13.76 1.00
C GLY A 274 12.91 -13.95 1.46
N SER A 275 13.34 -15.19 1.59
CA SER A 275 14.68 -15.49 2.11
C SER A 275 15.81 -15.22 1.11
N GLY A 276 15.51 -14.76 -0.12
CA GLY A 276 16.49 -14.58 -1.19
C GLY A 276 17.49 -13.47 -0.88
N ASP A 277 18.76 -13.82 -0.81
CA ASP A 277 19.88 -12.87 -0.71
C ASP A 277 20.18 -12.25 -2.09
N VAL A 278 21.02 -11.21 -2.12
CA VAL A 278 21.44 -10.59 -3.39
C VAL A 278 22.09 -11.64 -4.31
N GLY A 279 21.49 -11.85 -5.47
CA GLY A 279 21.89 -12.82 -6.48
C GLY A 279 21.09 -14.11 -6.55
N ASP A 280 20.20 -14.35 -5.58
CA ASP A 280 19.31 -15.50 -5.62
C ASP A 280 18.27 -15.38 -6.74
N PRO A 281 17.81 -16.52 -7.30
CA PRO A 281 16.70 -16.55 -8.24
C PRO A 281 15.43 -16.02 -7.59
N CYS A 282 14.61 -15.32 -8.37
CA CYS A 282 13.31 -14.84 -7.94
C CYS A 282 12.35 -14.75 -9.13
N ALA A 283 11.06 -14.94 -8.85
CA ALA A 283 9.98 -14.71 -9.80
C ALA A 283 9.14 -13.48 -9.42
N ARG A 284 9.13 -13.11 -8.14
CA ARG A 284 8.37 -11.98 -7.57
C ARG A 284 9.24 -11.17 -6.64
N GLN A 285 8.87 -9.90 -6.45
CA GLN A 285 9.54 -8.96 -5.56
C GLN A 285 9.67 -9.52 -4.14
N ASP A 286 8.64 -10.21 -3.67
CA ASP A 286 8.58 -10.77 -2.32
C ASP A 286 9.42 -12.05 -2.15
N ASP A 287 10.04 -12.60 -3.19
CA ASP A 287 10.97 -13.73 -3.04
C ASP A 287 12.32 -13.29 -2.43
N CYS A 288 12.58 -11.98 -2.44
CA CYS A 288 13.84 -11.39 -2.03
C CYS A 288 13.75 -10.76 -0.64
N SER A 289 14.83 -10.88 0.13
CA SER A 289 14.97 -10.26 1.46
C SER A 289 14.95 -8.73 1.40
N SER A 290 15.31 -8.18 0.25
CA SER A 290 15.21 -6.76 -0.10
C SER A 290 13.83 -6.32 -0.58
N GLY A 291 12.91 -7.25 -0.83
CA GLY A 291 11.64 -7.00 -1.52
C GLY A 291 11.80 -6.57 -2.98
N GLN A 292 12.97 -6.80 -3.59
CA GLN A 292 13.28 -6.34 -4.95
C GLN A 292 13.86 -7.47 -5.80
N CYS A 293 13.01 -7.95 -6.71
CA CYS A 293 13.36 -8.87 -7.78
C CYS A 293 13.42 -8.12 -9.10
N ILE A 294 14.53 -8.27 -9.84
CA ILE A 294 14.59 -7.90 -11.26
C ILE A 294 14.42 -9.14 -12.12
N THR A 295 13.45 -9.14 -13.02
CA THR A 295 13.04 -10.36 -13.72
C THR A 295 13.66 -10.48 -15.12
N GLU A 296 13.49 -11.67 -15.68
CA GLU A 296 13.82 -11.96 -17.07
C GLU A 296 13.04 -11.07 -18.05
N ALA A 297 11.74 -10.87 -17.79
CA ALA A 297 10.86 -10.07 -18.65
C ALA A 297 11.19 -8.56 -18.60
N ASP A 298 11.60 -8.05 -17.44
CA ASP A 298 11.81 -6.62 -17.27
C ASP A 298 13.15 -6.14 -17.84
N VAL A 299 14.21 -6.90 -17.59
CA VAL A 299 15.59 -6.47 -17.85
C VAL A 299 16.51 -7.58 -18.39
N GLY A 300 15.97 -8.77 -18.65
CA GLY A 300 16.71 -9.87 -19.27
C GLY A 300 17.63 -10.62 -18.32
N PHE A 301 17.30 -10.67 -17.02
CA PHE A 301 18.05 -11.40 -16.01
C PHE A 301 17.51 -12.85 -15.90
N PRO A 302 18.28 -13.88 -16.32
CA PRO A 302 17.84 -15.27 -16.32
C PRO A 302 17.30 -15.73 -14.95
N SER A 303 16.09 -16.32 -14.91
CA SER A 303 15.45 -16.82 -13.68
C SER A 303 15.25 -15.77 -12.56
N GLY A 304 15.27 -14.47 -12.92
CA GLY A 304 15.18 -13.31 -12.04
C GLY A 304 16.30 -13.23 -10.98
N TYR A 305 16.54 -12.04 -10.45
CA TYR A 305 17.69 -11.77 -9.58
C TYR A 305 17.30 -10.87 -8.41
N CYS A 306 17.50 -11.35 -7.19
CA CYS A 306 17.32 -10.54 -5.99
C CYS A 306 18.41 -9.49 -5.90
N THR A 307 18.03 -8.23 -5.68
CA THR A 307 18.97 -7.11 -5.60
C THR A 307 18.40 -6.02 -4.69
N VAL A 308 19.21 -5.00 -4.39
CA VAL A 308 18.71 -3.74 -3.84
C VAL A 308 18.94 -2.69 -4.92
N LEU A 309 17.88 -2.11 -5.45
CA LEU A 309 17.92 -1.04 -6.45
C LEU A 309 17.49 0.28 -5.83
N ASN A 310 18.21 1.34 -6.18
CA ASN A 310 17.82 2.70 -5.84
C ASN A 310 17.92 3.63 -7.06
N GLN A 311 16.84 4.37 -7.32
CA GLN A 311 16.77 5.29 -8.47
C GLN A 311 17.36 6.66 -8.19
N ASP A 312 17.57 7.02 -6.91
CA ASP A 312 17.97 8.37 -6.50
C ASP A 312 19.35 8.38 -5.84
N LYS A 313 19.81 7.24 -5.32
CA LYS A 313 21.08 7.09 -4.62
C LYS A 313 22.17 6.54 -5.54
N ASP A 314 23.37 7.05 -5.35
CA ASP A 314 24.61 6.46 -5.86
C ASP A 314 25.22 5.49 -4.83
N CYS A 315 26.32 4.84 -5.19
CA CYS A 315 27.04 3.87 -4.37
C CYS A 315 27.82 4.49 -3.20
N THR A 316 27.85 5.82 -3.08
CA THR A 316 28.35 6.47 -1.85
C THR A 316 27.29 6.48 -0.75
N GLU A 317 26.01 6.36 -1.12
CA GLU A 317 24.87 6.40 -0.20
C GLU A 317 24.10 5.06 -0.11
N LEU A 318 24.20 4.19 -1.11
CA LEU A 318 23.58 2.86 -1.10
C LEU A 318 24.48 1.83 -0.41
N ALA A 319 24.04 1.33 0.75
CA ALA A 319 24.71 0.25 1.45
C ALA A 319 24.21 -1.11 0.93
N CYS A 320 25.14 -1.94 0.45
CA CYS A 320 24.83 -3.29 -0.02
C CYS A 320 25.01 -4.36 1.06
N PRO A 321 24.20 -5.43 1.05
CA PRO A 321 24.38 -6.60 1.91
C PRO A 321 25.76 -7.26 1.76
N ALA A 322 26.19 -7.99 2.79
CA ALA A 322 27.49 -8.68 2.77
C ALA A 322 27.59 -9.67 1.60
N GLY A 323 28.72 -9.66 0.90
CA GLY A 323 28.93 -10.49 -0.30
C GLY A 323 28.34 -9.91 -1.58
N SER A 324 27.91 -8.64 -1.56
CA SER A 324 27.51 -7.89 -2.73
C SER A 324 28.18 -6.52 -2.78
N THR A 325 28.44 -6.05 -3.99
CA THR A 325 29.03 -4.75 -4.28
C THR A 325 28.00 -3.87 -4.97
N CYS A 326 28.00 -2.58 -4.61
CA CYS A 326 27.18 -1.59 -5.29
C CYS A 326 27.78 -1.25 -6.66
N VAL A 327 26.95 -1.24 -7.69
CA VAL A 327 27.31 -0.84 -9.05
C VAL A 327 26.43 0.32 -9.50
N GLU A 328 27.06 1.36 -10.06
CA GLU A 328 26.37 2.47 -10.72
C GLU A 328 25.81 2.00 -12.06
N LEU A 329 24.50 2.06 -12.23
CA LEU A 329 23.79 1.67 -13.44
C LEU A 329 23.50 2.88 -14.35
N GLY A 330 23.70 4.10 -13.86
CA GLY A 330 23.54 5.33 -14.64
C GLY A 330 24.68 5.60 -15.62
N TRP A 331 24.33 6.14 -16.79
CA TRP A 331 25.23 6.42 -17.93
C TRP A 331 26.37 7.42 -17.64
N PHE A 332 26.31 8.13 -16.50
CA PHE A 332 27.26 9.17 -16.12
C PHE A 332 27.94 8.94 -14.75
N GLY A 333 27.84 7.73 -14.17
CA GLY A 333 28.48 7.42 -12.87
C GLY A 333 27.73 8.02 -11.68
N GLY A 334 26.42 7.85 -11.68
CA GLY A 334 25.49 8.22 -10.60
C GLY A 334 24.20 7.42 -10.75
N PRO A 335 23.14 7.74 -9.99
CA PRO A 335 21.92 6.94 -9.96
C PRO A 335 21.34 6.67 -11.37
N PRO A 336 20.69 5.51 -11.58
CA PRO A 336 20.38 4.48 -10.58
C PRO A 336 21.60 3.65 -10.14
N SER A 337 21.57 3.11 -8.93
CA SER A 337 22.57 2.17 -8.40
C SER A 337 21.92 0.87 -7.91
N GLY A 338 22.68 -0.21 -7.89
CA GLY A 338 22.18 -1.54 -7.51
C GLY A 338 23.22 -2.42 -6.83
N CYS A 339 22.78 -3.35 -5.99
CA CYS A 339 23.65 -4.34 -5.35
C CYS A 339 23.74 -5.63 -6.15
N PHE A 340 24.96 -6.08 -6.45
CA PHE A 340 25.23 -7.30 -7.22
C PHE A 340 26.23 -8.18 -6.48
N THR A 341 26.02 -9.49 -6.51
CA THR A 341 26.86 -10.50 -5.85
C THR A 341 28.31 -10.39 -6.28
N ASP A 342 29.22 -10.42 -5.32
CA ASP A 342 30.66 -10.45 -5.58
C ASP A 342 31.06 -11.80 -6.18
N CYS A 343 31.97 -11.80 -7.16
CA CYS A 343 32.50 -13.02 -7.79
C CYS A 343 34.01 -13.20 -7.60
N SER A 344 34.62 -12.37 -6.74
CA SER A 344 36.06 -12.44 -6.43
C SER A 344 36.45 -13.67 -5.60
N SER A 345 35.48 -14.35 -4.96
CA SER A 345 35.70 -15.54 -4.12
C SER A 345 34.68 -16.68 -4.30
N SER A 346 33.62 -16.46 -5.09
CA SER A 346 32.53 -17.40 -5.41
C SER A 346 32.32 -17.46 -6.93
N SER A 347 31.85 -18.60 -7.43
CA SER A 347 31.37 -18.71 -8.81
C SER A 347 29.96 -18.13 -8.90
N CYS A 348 29.71 -17.28 -9.89
CA CYS A 348 28.36 -16.86 -10.24
C CYS A 348 27.48 -18.08 -10.54
N ARG A 349 26.18 -17.92 -10.31
CA ARG A 349 25.19 -18.98 -10.59
C ARG A 349 25.10 -19.28 -12.08
N ASP A 350 24.45 -20.38 -12.43
CA ASP A 350 24.24 -20.75 -13.83
C ASP A 350 23.54 -19.61 -14.61
N ALA A 351 23.92 -19.41 -15.87
CA ALA A 351 23.54 -18.28 -16.72
C ALA A 351 24.08 -16.89 -16.29
N TYR A 352 25.03 -16.84 -15.36
CA TYR A 352 25.73 -15.62 -14.93
C TYR A 352 27.24 -15.82 -15.00
N GLU A 353 27.96 -14.74 -15.33
CA GLU A 353 29.42 -14.72 -15.38
C GLU A 353 29.97 -13.56 -14.54
N CYS A 354 31.18 -13.76 -14.03
CA CYS A 354 31.89 -12.76 -13.26
C CYS A 354 32.43 -11.68 -14.20
N ASP A 355 31.90 -10.45 -14.10
CA ASP A 355 32.49 -9.32 -14.79
C ASP A 355 33.79 -8.92 -14.09
N THR A 356 34.90 -9.07 -14.80
CA THR A 356 36.24 -8.77 -14.26
C THR A 356 36.52 -7.28 -14.07
N SER A 357 35.66 -6.39 -14.58
CA SER A 357 35.83 -4.95 -14.46
C SER A 357 35.39 -4.41 -13.09
N ASP A 358 34.34 -4.99 -12.50
CA ASP A 358 33.80 -4.61 -11.19
C ASP A 358 33.79 -5.78 -10.17
N ASN A 359 34.13 -7.00 -10.59
CA ASN A 359 34.08 -8.25 -9.82
C ASN A 359 32.69 -8.60 -9.28
N THR A 360 31.64 -8.31 -10.05
CA THR A 360 30.26 -8.68 -9.75
C THR A 360 29.67 -9.66 -10.76
N CYS A 361 28.62 -10.38 -10.36
CA CYS A 361 27.93 -11.35 -11.21
C CYS A 361 26.89 -10.69 -12.11
N TRP A 362 27.07 -10.85 -13.43
CA TRP A 362 26.17 -10.32 -14.45
C TRP A 362 25.56 -11.44 -15.30
N PRO A 363 24.34 -11.25 -15.86
CA PRO A 363 23.77 -12.19 -16.81
C PRO A 363 24.73 -12.50 -17.96
N ALA A 364 24.92 -13.79 -18.19
CA ALA A 364 25.74 -14.38 -19.24
C ALA A 364 25.11 -15.70 -19.71
N CYS A 365 23.83 -15.64 -20.12
CA CYS A 365 23.16 -16.81 -20.66
C CYS A 365 23.93 -17.37 -21.86
N THR A 366 23.86 -18.69 -22.06
CA THR A 366 24.56 -19.41 -23.13
C THR A 366 23.62 -20.28 -23.98
N ALA A 367 22.39 -20.48 -23.52
CA ALA A 367 21.37 -21.27 -24.20
C ALA A 367 19.96 -20.78 -23.84
N ASN A 368 19.02 -20.95 -24.77
CA ASN A 368 17.61 -20.59 -24.64
C ASN A 368 16.93 -21.26 -23.43
N THR A 369 17.36 -22.47 -23.05
CA THR A 369 16.84 -23.17 -21.87
C THR A 369 17.12 -22.46 -20.54
N GLN A 370 17.99 -21.45 -20.53
CA GLN A 370 18.28 -20.63 -19.35
C GLN A 370 17.35 -19.40 -19.25
N CYS A 371 16.59 -19.12 -20.31
CA CYS A 371 15.61 -18.05 -20.42
C CYS A 371 14.22 -18.67 -20.43
N THR A 372 13.67 -18.89 -19.25
CA THR A 372 12.42 -19.65 -19.07
C THR A 372 11.16 -18.82 -19.33
N VAL A 373 11.33 -17.50 -19.44
CA VAL A 373 10.22 -16.55 -19.62
C VAL A 373 10.21 -16.01 -21.04
N THR A 374 11.37 -15.62 -21.58
CA THR A 374 11.49 -15.00 -22.92
C THR A 374 11.97 -15.98 -23.98
N ASN A 375 12.23 -17.24 -23.61
CA ASN A 375 12.69 -18.35 -24.45
C ASN A 375 13.94 -18.15 -25.31
N TYR A 376 14.53 -16.97 -25.31
CA TYR A 376 15.68 -16.64 -26.13
C TYR A 376 16.82 -16.05 -25.31
N CYS A 377 17.99 -16.65 -25.49
CA CYS A 377 19.25 -16.14 -24.96
C CYS A 377 20.04 -15.39 -26.03
N ASN A 378 20.22 -14.08 -25.83
CA ASN A 378 21.17 -13.32 -26.62
C ASN A 378 22.59 -13.56 -26.10
N THR A 379 23.27 -14.55 -26.67
CA THR A 379 24.64 -14.91 -26.29
C THR A 379 25.70 -13.82 -26.53
N GLU A 380 25.42 -12.81 -27.36
CA GLU A 380 26.33 -11.68 -27.55
C GLU A 380 26.27 -10.68 -26.38
N ARG A 381 25.10 -10.55 -25.75
CA ARG A 381 24.88 -9.67 -24.59
C ARG A 381 24.82 -10.40 -23.25
N GLY A 382 24.68 -11.72 -23.28
CA GLY A 382 24.49 -12.55 -22.09
C GLY A 382 23.11 -12.38 -21.43
N ARG A 383 22.14 -11.77 -22.11
CA ARG A 383 20.81 -11.43 -21.57
C ARG A 383 19.73 -12.31 -22.19
N CYS A 384 18.72 -12.62 -21.39
CA CYS A 384 17.45 -13.12 -21.93
C CYS A 384 16.71 -11.95 -22.58
N GLU A 385 16.29 -12.12 -23.83
CA GLU A 385 15.58 -11.08 -24.58
C GLU A 385 14.32 -11.73 -25.16
N ILE A 386 13.25 -10.97 -25.29
CA ILE A 386 12.12 -11.38 -26.13
C ILE A 386 12.61 -11.28 -27.58
N HIS A 387 12.65 -12.40 -28.30
CA HIS A 387 13.18 -12.44 -29.67
C HIS A 387 12.23 -13.10 -30.64
N GLU A 388 11.12 -12.41 -30.90
CA GLU A 388 10.15 -12.85 -31.88
C GLU A 388 9.90 -11.77 -32.94
N PHE A 389 10.12 -12.11 -34.22
CA PHE A 389 9.64 -11.29 -35.33
C PHE A 389 8.28 -11.84 -35.78
N CYS A 390 7.23 -11.27 -35.19
CA CYS A 390 5.83 -11.69 -35.30
C CYS A 390 5.16 -11.62 -36.69
N ASN A 391 5.94 -11.61 -37.79
CA ASN A 391 5.46 -11.58 -39.16
C ASN A 391 6.42 -12.22 -40.18
N ASN A 392 7.35 -13.06 -39.74
CA ASN A 392 8.39 -13.63 -40.59
C ASN A 392 8.25 -15.14 -40.83
N THR A 393 7.21 -15.79 -40.29
CA THR A 393 6.90 -17.23 -40.41
C THR A 393 8.01 -18.16 -39.89
N THR A 394 8.85 -17.65 -39.01
CA THR A 394 9.96 -18.34 -38.36
C THR A 394 9.74 -18.35 -36.86
N ASP A 395 10.19 -19.42 -36.22
CA ASP A 395 10.32 -19.57 -34.78
C ASP A 395 11.68 -18.94 -34.43
N ASP A 396 11.67 -17.66 -34.09
CA ASP A 396 12.89 -16.85 -33.97
C ASP A 396 13.58 -17.06 -32.62
N ASP A 397 12.81 -17.36 -31.58
CA ASP A 397 13.28 -17.68 -30.23
C ASP A 397 13.48 -19.19 -30.01
N GLY A 398 12.96 -20.05 -30.88
CA GLY A 398 13.18 -21.50 -30.85
C GLY A 398 12.27 -22.24 -29.86
N ASP A 399 11.17 -21.63 -29.42
CA ASP A 399 10.20 -22.18 -28.47
C ASP A 399 9.10 -23.03 -29.11
N THR A 400 9.16 -23.18 -30.45
CA THR A 400 8.27 -23.92 -31.35
C THR A 400 6.98 -23.21 -31.76
N PHE A 401 6.75 -22.00 -31.29
CA PHE A 401 5.69 -21.13 -31.77
C PHE A 401 6.22 -20.20 -32.88
N VAL A 402 5.32 -19.62 -33.66
CA VAL A 402 5.66 -18.82 -34.84
C VAL A 402 4.65 -17.69 -34.99
N ASP A 403 5.14 -16.48 -35.25
CA ASP A 403 4.32 -15.29 -35.50
C ASP A 403 3.25 -15.07 -34.42
N CYS A 404 1.99 -14.82 -34.78
CA CYS A 404 0.91 -14.56 -33.83
C CYS A 404 0.41 -15.80 -33.06
N GLU A 405 0.93 -16.99 -33.37
CA GLU A 405 0.71 -18.17 -32.52
C GLU A 405 1.70 -18.20 -31.35
N ASP A 406 2.67 -17.29 -31.33
CA ASP A 406 3.69 -17.13 -30.32
C ASP A 406 3.23 -16.25 -29.13
N PRO A 407 3.29 -16.75 -27.89
CA PRO A 407 2.99 -15.97 -26.69
C PRO A 407 3.84 -14.70 -26.54
N ASP A 408 5.09 -14.70 -27.03
CA ASP A 408 6.01 -13.57 -26.95
C ASP A 408 5.61 -12.41 -27.88
N CYS A 409 4.75 -12.67 -28.88
CA CYS A 409 4.18 -11.65 -29.76
C CYS A 409 3.08 -10.79 -29.13
N TYR A 410 2.58 -11.19 -27.95
CA TYR A 410 1.44 -10.54 -27.28
C TYR A 410 1.70 -9.06 -26.93
N PHE A 411 2.94 -8.68 -26.62
CA PHE A 411 3.30 -7.32 -26.21
C PHE A 411 4.02 -6.51 -27.29
N VAL A 412 4.60 -7.15 -28.30
CA VAL A 412 5.43 -6.51 -29.32
C VAL A 412 4.76 -6.39 -30.70
N ALA A 413 3.67 -7.13 -30.94
CA ALA A 413 2.92 -7.11 -32.20
C ALA A 413 1.41 -6.91 -31.97
N PRO A 414 0.92 -5.65 -31.92
CA PRO A 414 -0.50 -5.36 -31.70
C PRO A 414 -1.44 -5.90 -32.79
N ASP A 415 -0.90 -6.24 -33.97
CA ASP A 415 -1.65 -6.86 -35.06
C ASP A 415 -1.97 -8.36 -34.81
N CYS A 416 -1.33 -8.98 -33.81
CA CYS A 416 -1.63 -10.34 -33.35
C CYS A 416 -2.81 -10.41 -32.37
N TYR A 417 -3.31 -9.24 -31.95
CA TYR A 417 -4.47 -9.12 -31.07
C TYR A 417 -5.75 -9.03 -31.91
N GLU A 418 -6.47 -10.14 -32.12
CA GLU A 418 -7.89 -10.04 -32.41
C GLU A 418 -8.62 -9.80 -31.08
N GLU A 419 -9.18 -8.60 -30.88
CA GLU A 419 -10.13 -8.32 -29.79
C GLU A 419 -11.10 -9.49 -29.62
N PRO A 420 -11.20 -10.13 -28.44
CA PRO A 420 -11.99 -11.33 -28.29
C PRO A 420 -13.47 -11.01 -28.53
N THR A 421 -13.98 -11.40 -29.70
CA THR A 421 -15.40 -11.24 -30.04
C THR A 421 -16.29 -12.28 -29.35
N SER A 422 -15.73 -13.22 -28.58
CA SER A 422 -16.49 -14.19 -27.79
C SER A 422 -15.64 -14.90 -26.72
N LEU A 423 -16.23 -15.12 -25.55
CA LEU A 423 -15.69 -15.97 -24.47
C LEU A 423 -15.79 -17.47 -24.83
N PRO A 424 -14.89 -18.33 -24.30
CA PRO A 424 -14.93 -19.77 -24.53
C PRO A 424 -16.03 -20.42 -23.70
N GLY A 425 -17.04 -20.94 -24.40
CA GLY A 425 -18.29 -21.45 -23.85
C GLY A 425 -19.42 -20.78 -24.61
N GLY A 426 -19.97 -21.49 -25.60
CA GLY A 426 -20.84 -20.95 -26.65
C GLY A 426 -22.20 -20.39 -26.23
N ASP A 427 -22.26 -19.58 -25.18
CA ASP A 427 -23.40 -18.74 -24.87
C ASP A 427 -23.26 -17.43 -25.65
N THR A 428 -23.92 -17.39 -26.80
CA THR A 428 -24.25 -16.11 -27.42
C THR A 428 -25.10 -15.34 -26.42
N CYS A 429 -24.61 -14.20 -25.91
CA CYS A 429 -25.41 -13.26 -25.13
C CYS A 429 -26.63 -12.84 -25.97
N ALA A 430 -27.77 -13.49 -25.75
CA ALA A 430 -28.98 -13.25 -26.52
C ALA A 430 -29.67 -11.91 -26.17
N ASN A 431 -29.05 -11.04 -25.37
CA ASN A 431 -29.59 -9.72 -25.02
C ASN A 431 -28.48 -8.68 -24.83
N VAL A 432 -27.70 -8.41 -25.87
CA VAL A 432 -27.05 -7.08 -25.98
C VAL A 432 -28.09 -6.15 -26.58
N VAL A 433 -28.92 -5.54 -25.74
CA VAL A 433 -29.71 -4.37 -26.14
C VAL A 433 -28.71 -3.23 -26.26
N ALA A 434 -28.41 -2.81 -27.49
CA ALA A 434 -27.66 -1.59 -27.72
C ALA A 434 -28.38 -0.43 -27.02
N LEU A 435 -27.76 0.10 -25.96
CA LEU A 435 -28.20 1.35 -25.34
C LEU A 435 -27.94 2.47 -26.35
N THR A 436 -28.99 2.89 -27.06
CA THR A 436 -28.98 4.14 -27.79
C THR A 436 -28.93 5.28 -26.78
N LEU A 437 -27.79 5.97 -26.69
CA LEU A 437 -27.70 7.25 -26.01
C LEU A 437 -28.69 8.22 -26.68
N PRO A 438 -29.49 8.99 -25.91
CA PRO A 438 -30.36 9.99 -26.50
C PRO A 438 -29.52 11.13 -27.11
N ASP A 439 -29.94 11.62 -28.27
CA ASP A 439 -29.33 12.79 -28.93
C ASP A 439 -29.41 14.02 -28.01
N GLY A 440 -28.26 14.48 -27.51
CA GLY A 440 -28.12 15.70 -26.70
C GLY A 440 -26.84 15.77 -25.92
#